data_AF-A0A7C5B7N0-F1
#
_entry.id   AF-A0A7C5B7N0-F1
#
_cell.length_a   1.000
_cell.length_b   1.000
_cell.length_c   1.000
_cell.angle_alpha   90.00
_cell.angle_beta   90.00
_cell.angle_gamma   90.00
#
_symmetry.space_group_name_H-M   'P 1'
#
loop_
_entity.id
_entity.type
_entity.pdbx_description
1 polymer ?
#
loop_
_entity_poly.entity_id
_entity_poly.type
_entity_poly.pdbx_seq_one_letter_code
_entity_poly.pdbx_strand_id
1 'polypeptide(L)'
;MIEKCVIDENVLKNIVRFAAQFEGIEWGGALLGWQESDTVYVILCFFPPQMLQYGSYCEFDGRDLIRLKNALSDTLQKYPRFRARKIVGWIHTHPHLSVFLSSQDLSTFNTIFSLEPNAVAVVIDPFCKEKYSSVFTKENLAGFPLTAKKLILDTYYDEDKAVQFLENSLVSNYPNSQVYLFSPNTKMLFDDVKVFLDFDLLYGKDAHRDENKPWEDVKKWSTNRKKCKNCGGIIDSNARICEFCRTLNL
;
A
#
# COMPACT_ATOMS: atom_id res chain seq x y z
N MET A 1 -15.56 -20.31 1.75
CA MET A 1 -14.51 -19.72 2.59
C MET A 1 -13.54 -19.00 1.66
N ILE A 2 -12.99 -17.85 2.04
CA ILE A 2 -11.92 -17.24 1.24
C ILE A 2 -10.62 -17.98 1.54
N GLU A 3 -10.02 -18.55 0.50
CA GLU A 3 -8.76 -19.31 0.60
C GLU A 3 -7.61 -18.58 -0.08
N LYS A 4 -7.93 -17.56 -0.88
CA LYS A 4 -6.95 -16.85 -1.68
C LYS A 4 -7.28 -15.38 -1.81
N CYS A 5 -6.24 -14.55 -1.79
CA CYS A 5 -6.30 -13.15 -2.14
C CYS A 5 -5.18 -12.85 -3.12
N VAL A 6 -5.55 -12.32 -4.28
CA VAL A 6 -4.64 -11.93 -5.34
C VAL A 6 -4.68 -10.42 -5.49
N ILE A 7 -3.54 -9.77 -5.27
CA ILE A 7 -3.38 -8.33 -5.51
C ILE A 7 -2.60 -8.11 -6.80
N ASP A 8 -2.97 -7.07 -7.54
CA ASP A 8 -2.15 -6.62 -8.65
C ASP A 8 -0.74 -6.24 -8.16
N GLU A 9 0.28 -6.74 -8.85
CA GLU A 9 1.67 -6.58 -8.41
C GLU A 9 2.13 -5.11 -8.36
N ASN A 10 1.60 -4.24 -9.23
CA ASN A 10 1.97 -2.82 -9.24
C ASN A 10 1.30 -2.08 -8.09
N VAL A 11 0.06 -2.43 -7.76
CA VAL A 11 -0.64 -1.91 -6.57
C VAL A 11 0.17 -2.24 -5.32
N LEU A 12 0.57 -3.50 -5.16
CA LEU A 12 1.38 -3.93 -4.02
C LEU A 12 2.73 -3.19 -3.95
N LYS A 13 3.45 -3.12 -5.07
CA LYS A 13 4.74 -2.39 -5.15
C LYS A 13 4.57 -0.92 -4.77
N ASN A 14 3.49 -0.27 -5.20
CA ASN A 14 3.23 1.14 -4.90
C ASN A 14 2.87 1.36 -3.43
N ILE A 15 2.08 0.47 -2.82
CA ILE A 15 1.78 0.52 -1.38
C ILE A 15 3.08 0.39 -0.57
N VAL A 16 3.90 -0.61 -0.88
CA VAL A 16 5.18 -0.85 -0.16
C VAL A 16 6.12 0.36 -0.33
N ARG A 17 6.27 0.88 -1.54
CA ARG A 17 7.09 2.07 -1.81
C ARG A 17 6.60 3.31 -1.08
N PHE A 18 5.28 3.48 -0.97
CA PHE A 18 4.69 4.58 -0.23
C PHE A 18 4.95 4.42 1.27
N ALA A 19 4.59 3.29 1.85
CA ALA A 19 4.73 3.05 3.29
C ALA A 19 6.21 3.11 3.74
N ALA A 20 7.13 2.63 2.92
CA ALA A 20 8.58 2.70 3.20
C ALA A 20 9.14 4.14 3.26
N GLN A 21 8.42 5.16 2.75
CA GLN A 21 8.84 6.56 2.89
C GLN A 21 8.58 7.11 4.29
N PHE A 22 7.72 6.45 5.06
CA PHE A 22 7.26 6.89 6.37
C PHE A 22 7.68 5.85 7.42
N GLU A 23 8.98 5.77 7.68
CA GLU A 23 9.53 4.84 8.66
C GLU A 23 8.84 5.01 10.02
N GLY A 24 8.39 3.90 10.60
CA GLY A 24 7.74 3.90 11.91
C GLY A 24 6.33 4.50 11.93
N ILE A 25 5.64 4.60 10.79
CA ILE A 25 4.25 5.06 10.72
C ILE A 25 3.38 3.98 10.07
N GLU A 26 2.29 3.61 10.75
CA GLU A 26 1.25 2.76 10.17
C GLU A 26 0.27 3.55 9.29
N TRP A 27 -0.16 2.94 8.20
CA TRP A 27 -1.18 3.47 7.31
C TRP A 27 -2.32 2.48 7.18
N GLY A 28 -3.55 2.96 7.28
CA GLY A 28 -4.76 2.15 7.12
C GLY A 28 -5.58 2.57 5.90
N GLY A 29 -6.34 1.64 5.34
CA GLY A 29 -7.26 1.96 4.27
C GLY A 29 -8.09 0.79 3.75
N ALA A 30 -8.62 0.95 2.54
CA ALA A 30 -9.55 0.04 1.91
C ALA A 30 -9.00 -0.57 0.64
N LEU A 31 -9.34 -1.83 0.39
CA LEU A 31 -9.02 -2.56 -0.82
C LEU A 31 -10.25 -2.62 -1.72
N LEU A 32 -10.08 -2.31 -3.01
CA LEU A 32 -11.15 -2.44 -4.00
C LEU A 32 -10.81 -3.48 -5.06
N GLY A 33 -11.84 -4.18 -5.50
CA GLY A 33 -11.72 -5.23 -6.47
C GLY A 33 -13.00 -6.04 -6.57
N TRP A 34 -12.87 -7.35 -6.72
CA TRP A 34 -14.01 -8.25 -6.79
C TRP A 34 -13.70 -9.58 -6.10
N GLN A 35 -14.73 -10.41 -5.99
CA GLN A 35 -14.63 -11.76 -5.44
C GLN A 35 -15.23 -12.73 -6.44
N GLU A 36 -14.52 -13.81 -6.71
CA GLU A 36 -15.00 -14.97 -7.47
C GLU A 36 -14.73 -16.22 -6.63
N SER A 37 -15.79 -16.95 -6.31
CA SER A 37 -15.70 -18.16 -5.48
C SER A 37 -14.98 -17.92 -4.15
N ASP A 38 -13.85 -18.58 -3.94
CA ASP A 38 -12.98 -18.55 -2.76
C ASP A 38 -11.84 -17.53 -2.89
N THR A 39 -11.79 -16.76 -3.98
CA THR A 39 -10.70 -15.88 -4.31
C THR A 39 -11.16 -14.42 -4.33
N VAL A 40 -10.46 -13.59 -3.56
CA VAL A 40 -10.56 -12.12 -3.64
C VAL A 40 -9.50 -11.59 -4.59
N TYR A 41 -9.89 -10.72 -5.50
CA TYR A 41 -8.99 -10.01 -6.40
C TYR A 41 -8.98 -8.53 -6.03
N VAL A 42 -7.79 -7.97 -5.88
CA VAL A 42 -7.55 -6.58 -5.48
C VAL A 42 -6.80 -5.87 -6.60
N ILE A 43 -7.40 -4.79 -7.12
CA ILE A 43 -6.78 -3.97 -8.17
C ILE A 43 -6.64 -2.51 -7.78
N LEU A 44 -7.23 -2.07 -6.66
CA LEU A 44 -7.00 -0.74 -6.12
C LEU A 44 -6.83 -0.80 -4.61
N CYS A 45 -6.07 0.13 -4.08
CA CYS A 45 -5.97 0.41 -2.66
C CYS A 45 -6.16 1.90 -2.42
N PHE A 46 -7.00 2.24 -1.45
CA PHE A 46 -7.31 3.61 -1.08
C PHE A 46 -6.88 3.87 0.37
N PHE A 47 -5.95 4.79 0.57
CA PHE A 47 -5.64 5.34 1.88
C PHE A 47 -6.38 6.67 2.05
N PRO A 48 -7.42 6.71 2.91
CA PRO A 48 -8.11 7.96 3.28
C PRO A 48 -7.20 8.87 4.13
N PRO A 49 -7.66 10.08 4.48
CA PRO A 49 -7.00 10.88 5.47
C PRO A 49 -6.95 10.12 6.81
N GLN A 50 -5.76 9.98 7.37
CA GLN A 50 -5.61 9.32 8.67
C GLN A 50 -5.97 10.32 9.78
N MET A 51 -6.82 9.90 10.71
CA MET A 51 -7.15 10.66 11.93
C MET A 51 -6.01 10.60 12.94
N LEU A 52 -5.39 9.43 13.08
CA LEU A 52 -4.22 9.17 13.93
C LEU A 52 -3.32 8.17 13.23
N GLN A 53 -2.00 8.37 13.33
CA GLN A 53 -1.00 7.45 12.81
C GLN A 53 0.29 7.53 13.63
N TYR A 54 0.77 6.38 14.09
CA TYR A 54 2.08 6.19 14.71
C TYR A 54 2.50 4.72 14.53
N GLY A 55 3.65 4.33 15.06
CA GLY A 55 4.30 3.07 14.67
C GLY A 55 3.56 1.76 14.99
N SER A 56 2.49 1.80 15.77
CA SER A 56 1.70 0.62 16.14
C SER A 56 0.18 0.87 16.08
N TYR A 57 -0.24 1.94 15.40
CA TYR A 57 -1.65 2.29 15.28
C TYR A 57 -1.89 3.22 14.10
N CYS A 58 -2.97 2.94 13.38
CA CYS A 58 -3.58 3.85 12.43
C CYS A 58 -5.09 3.90 12.64
N GLU A 59 -5.69 5.05 12.34
CA GLU A 59 -7.13 5.24 12.37
C GLU A 59 -7.53 6.19 11.25
N PHE A 60 -8.66 5.89 10.62
CA PHE A 60 -9.30 6.77 9.66
C PHE A 60 -10.82 6.75 9.86
N ASP A 61 -11.50 7.77 9.35
CA ASP A 61 -12.92 7.96 9.57
C ASP A 61 -13.74 6.97 8.72
N GLY A 62 -14.65 6.22 9.35
CA GLY A 62 -15.56 5.31 8.62
C GLY A 62 -16.42 6.02 7.56
N ARG A 63 -16.67 7.33 7.70
CA ARG A 63 -17.34 8.16 6.68
C ARG A 63 -16.56 8.20 5.36
N ASP A 64 -15.26 7.97 5.39
CA ASP A 64 -14.43 7.93 4.18
C ASP A 64 -14.66 6.67 3.35
N LEU A 65 -15.01 5.56 4.00
CA LEU A 65 -15.45 4.35 3.30
C LEU A 65 -16.81 4.58 2.61
N ILE A 66 -17.69 5.39 3.21
CA ILE A 66 -18.97 5.77 2.60
C ILE A 66 -18.73 6.65 1.36
N ARG A 67 -17.82 7.64 1.46
CA ARG A 67 -17.42 8.47 0.30
C ARG A 67 -16.82 7.63 -0.81
N LEU A 68 -15.90 6.71 -0.48
CA LEU A 68 -15.32 5.76 -1.43
C LEU A 68 -16.40 4.91 -2.11
N LYS A 69 -17.35 4.38 -1.33
CA LYS A 69 -18.46 3.56 -1.86
C LYS A 69 -19.34 4.36 -2.83
N ASN A 70 -19.65 5.61 -2.50
CA ASN A 70 -20.43 6.49 -3.38
C ASN A 70 -19.67 6.80 -4.67
N ALA A 71 -18.40 7.21 -4.57
CA ALA A 71 -17.57 7.48 -5.74
C ALA A 71 -17.39 6.24 -6.64
N LEU A 72 -17.27 5.05 -6.03
CA LEU A 72 -17.23 3.78 -6.75
C LEU A 72 -18.56 3.48 -7.46
N SER A 73 -19.69 3.73 -6.79
CA SER A 73 -21.02 3.55 -7.38
C SER A 73 -21.20 4.42 -8.63
N ASP A 74 -20.84 5.71 -8.55
CA ASP A 74 -20.90 6.63 -9.68
C ASP A 74 -19.96 6.18 -10.81
N THR A 75 -18.77 5.69 -10.45
CA THR A 75 -17.80 5.14 -11.40
C THR A 75 -18.39 3.92 -12.12
N LEU A 76 -19.04 3.01 -11.41
CA LEU A 76 -19.65 1.81 -11.98
C LEU A 76 -20.87 2.14 -12.85
N GLN A 77 -21.62 3.19 -12.52
CA GLN A 77 -22.71 3.68 -13.37
C GLN A 77 -22.18 4.17 -14.73
N LYS A 78 -21.05 4.89 -14.72
CA LYS A 78 -20.43 5.44 -15.93
C LYS A 78 -19.61 4.40 -16.70
N TYR A 79 -18.94 3.50 -16.00
CA TYR A 79 -18.07 2.46 -16.53
C TYR A 79 -18.51 1.09 -16.02
N PRO A 80 -19.62 0.53 -16.54
CA PRO A 80 -20.22 -0.70 -16.02
C PRO A 80 -19.35 -1.95 -16.20
N ARG A 81 -18.27 -1.87 -17.00
CA ARG A 81 -17.29 -2.95 -17.17
C ARG A 81 -16.14 -2.90 -16.18
N PHE A 82 -16.00 -1.81 -15.41
CA PHE A 82 -14.90 -1.62 -14.47
C PHE A 82 -14.79 -2.79 -13.49
N ARG A 83 -13.59 -3.36 -13.36
CA ARG A 83 -13.34 -4.60 -12.62
C ARG A 83 -13.38 -4.41 -11.09
N ALA A 84 -13.06 -3.23 -10.57
CA ALA A 84 -13.25 -2.97 -9.14
C ALA A 84 -14.74 -2.75 -8.86
N ARG A 85 -15.41 -3.79 -8.36
CA ARG A 85 -16.87 -3.80 -8.14
C ARG A 85 -17.28 -3.34 -6.76
N LYS A 86 -16.42 -3.55 -5.76
CA LYS A 86 -16.74 -3.27 -4.37
C LYS A 86 -15.47 -3.07 -3.55
N ILE A 87 -15.65 -2.58 -2.33
CA ILE A 87 -14.67 -2.74 -1.27
C ILE A 87 -14.63 -4.24 -0.93
N VAL A 88 -13.45 -4.85 -1.01
CA VAL A 88 -13.23 -6.28 -0.77
C VAL A 88 -12.48 -6.55 0.52
N GLY A 89 -11.98 -5.51 1.18
CA GLY A 89 -11.23 -5.68 2.40
C GLY A 89 -10.67 -4.39 2.96
N TRP A 90 -9.99 -4.54 4.08
CA TRP A 90 -9.22 -3.53 4.76
C TRP A 90 -7.74 -3.88 4.71
N ILE A 91 -6.92 -2.85 4.75
CA ILE A 91 -5.47 -2.98 4.74
C ILE A 91 -4.88 -2.06 5.80
N HIS A 92 -3.83 -2.53 6.46
CA HIS A 92 -2.92 -1.65 7.18
C HIS A 92 -1.47 -2.11 7.05
N THR A 93 -0.54 -1.25 7.47
CA THR A 93 0.89 -1.54 7.43
C THR A 93 1.50 -1.67 8.82
N HIS A 94 2.48 -2.55 8.97
CA HIS A 94 3.22 -2.83 10.19
C HIS A 94 4.72 -2.57 9.96
N PRO A 95 5.25 -1.36 10.14
CA PRO A 95 6.66 -1.09 9.89
C PRO A 95 7.53 -1.78 10.95
N HIS A 96 8.30 -2.81 10.55
CA HIS A 96 9.19 -3.59 11.42
C HIS A 96 8.51 -4.43 12.52
N LEU A 97 7.21 -4.71 12.40
CA LEU A 97 6.47 -5.50 13.39
C LEU A 97 6.16 -6.93 12.93
N SER A 98 6.47 -7.29 11.68
CA SER A 98 5.95 -8.49 11.01
C SER A 98 4.44 -8.41 10.77
N VAL A 99 3.88 -9.45 10.12
CA VAL A 99 2.49 -9.46 9.64
C VAL A 99 1.59 -10.34 10.49
N PHE A 100 0.87 -9.71 11.41
CA PHE A 100 -0.09 -10.31 12.34
C PHE A 100 -1.25 -9.33 12.60
N LEU A 101 -2.30 -9.76 13.31
CA LEU A 101 -3.34 -8.86 13.82
C LEU A 101 -3.12 -8.62 15.32
N SER A 102 -2.94 -7.37 15.72
CA SER A 102 -2.93 -6.97 17.13
C SER A 102 -4.33 -7.10 17.75
N SER A 103 -4.45 -6.91 19.06
CA SER A 103 -5.75 -6.88 19.75
C SER A 103 -6.66 -5.78 19.21
N GLN A 104 -6.08 -4.65 18.83
CA GLN A 104 -6.81 -3.53 18.24
C GLN A 104 -7.27 -3.87 16.82
N ASP A 105 -6.41 -4.50 16.03
CA ASP A 105 -6.77 -4.93 14.67
C ASP A 105 -7.89 -5.94 14.69
N LEU A 106 -7.89 -6.88 15.64
CA LEU A 106 -9.00 -7.83 15.81
C LEU A 106 -10.33 -7.12 16.11
N SER A 107 -10.32 -6.04 16.88
CA SER A 107 -11.53 -5.24 17.17
C SER A 107 -12.06 -4.56 15.90
N THR A 108 -11.18 -3.88 15.17
CA THR A 108 -11.49 -3.23 13.88
C THR A 108 -11.99 -4.27 12.86
N PHE A 109 -11.29 -5.39 12.77
CA PHE A 109 -11.60 -6.51 11.89
C PHE A 109 -12.99 -7.09 12.16
N ASN A 110 -13.33 -7.34 13.44
CA ASN A 110 -14.65 -7.83 13.82
C ASN A 110 -15.78 -6.87 13.44
N THR A 111 -15.53 -5.56 13.54
CA THR A 111 -16.49 -4.53 13.13
C THR A 111 -16.72 -4.56 11.63
N ILE A 112 -15.63 -4.61 10.84
CA ILE A 112 -15.70 -4.69 9.37
C ILE A 112 -16.43 -5.96 8.93
N PHE A 113 -16.12 -7.10 9.53
CA PHE A 113 -16.76 -8.38 9.19
C PHE A 113 -18.25 -8.43 9.53
N SER A 114 -18.68 -7.69 10.55
CA SER A 114 -20.10 -7.58 10.88
C SER A 114 -20.88 -6.88 9.77
N LEU A 115 -20.21 -6.07 8.95
CA LEU A 115 -20.79 -5.34 7.82
C LEU A 115 -20.58 -6.07 6.49
N GLU A 116 -19.40 -6.65 6.28
CA GLU A 116 -19.02 -7.34 5.04
C GLU A 116 -18.39 -8.72 5.35
N PRO A 117 -19.18 -9.80 5.40
CA PRO A 117 -18.73 -11.12 5.88
C PRO A 117 -17.61 -11.77 5.05
N ASN A 118 -17.42 -11.33 3.80
CA ASN A 118 -16.37 -11.85 2.91
C ASN A 118 -15.19 -10.87 2.76
N ALA A 119 -15.11 -9.83 3.60
CA ALA A 119 -13.97 -8.92 3.59
C ALA A 119 -12.68 -9.69 3.93
N VAL A 120 -11.53 -9.21 3.46
CA VAL A 120 -10.21 -9.67 3.92
C VAL A 120 -9.50 -8.57 4.68
N ALA A 121 -8.66 -8.92 5.65
CA ALA A 121 -7.66 -7.99 6.17
C ALA A 121 -6.31 -8.31 5.55
N VAL A 122 -5.65 -7.31 5.00
CA VAL A 122 -4.28 -7.43 4.49
C VAL A 122 -3.36 -6.63 5.40
N VAL A 123 -2.31 -7.28 5.88
CA VAL A 123 -1.25 -6.65 6.66
C VAL A 123 0.02 -6.69 5.86
N ILE A 124 0.69 -5.54 5.71
CA ILE A 124 1.94 -5.41 4.99
C ILE A 124 3.00 -4.84 5.92
N ASP A 125 4.12 -5.54 6.09
CA ASP A 125 5.33 -4.97 6.67
C ASP A 125 6.26 -4.56 5.52
N PRO A 126 6.42 -3.25 5.21
CA PRO A 126 7.25 -2.81 4.09
C PRO A 126 8.75 -3.06 4.29
N PHE A 127 9.19 -3.49 5.48
CA PHE A 127 10.60 -3.67 5.85
C PHE A 127 10.97 -5.13 6.15
N CYS A 128 10.00 -6.02 6.41
CA CYS A 128 10.27 -7.43 6.65
C CYS A 128 10.67 -8.17 5.36
N LYS A 129 11.70 -9.01 5.41
CA LYS A 129 12.20 -9.77 4.24
C LYS A 129 11.62 -11.18 4.13
N GLU A 130 11.25 -11.78 5.26
CA GLU A 130 10.82 -13.18 5.31
C GLU A 130 9.32 -13.33 5.03
N LYS A 131 8.50 -12.51 5.69
CA LYS A 131 7.05 -12.49 5.53
C LYS A 131 6.55 -11.05 5.58
N TYR A 132 6.59 -10.37 4.45
CA TYR A 132 6.24 -8.95 4.33
C TYR A 132 4.74 -8.71 4.11
N SER A 133 3.94 -9.74 3.84
CA SER A 133 2.49 -9.62 3.68
C SER A 133 1.73 -10.85 4.16
N SER A 134 0.54 -10.64 4.72
CA SER A 134 -0.38 -11.71 5.12
C SER A 134 -1.83 -11.26 4.96
N VAL A 135 -2.71 -12.23 4.73
CA VAL A 135 -4.14 -12.05 4.54
C VAL A 135 -4.86 -12.79 5.66
N PHE A 136 -5.83 -12.16 6.28
CA PHE A 136 -6.62 -12.72 7.37
C PHE A 136 -8.10 -12.71 6.99
N THR A 137 -8.79 -13.78 7.38
CA THR A 137 -10.24 -13.95 7.21
C THR A 137 -10.85 -14.32 8.56
N LYS A 138 -12.18 -14.19 8.69
CA LYS A 138 -12.88 -14.62 9.90
C LYS A 138 -12.66 -16.11 10.20
N GLU A 139 -12.54 -16.92 9.16
CA GLU A 139 -12.32 -18.36 9.28
C GLU A 139 -10.84 -18.73 9.47
N ASN A 140 -9.91 -17.82 9.15
CA ASN A 140 -8.48 -18.04 9.27
C ASN A 140 -7.75 -16.81 9.85
N LEU A 141 -7.70 -16.74 11.18
CA LEU A 141 -6.96 -15.72 11.93
C LEU A 141 -5.45 -15.99 11.99
N ALA A 142 -4.97 -17.19 11.65
CA ALA A 142 -3.54 -17.45 11.46
C ALA A 142 -3.02 -16.81 10.16
N GLY A 143 -3.94 -16.50 9.25
CA GLY A 143 -3.70 -15.88 7.98
C GLY A 143 -3.04 -16.80 6.95
N PHE A 144 -2.94 -16.29 5.73
CA PHE A 144 -2.27 -16.96 4.61
C PHE A 144 -1.52 -15.94 3.74
N PRO A 145 -0.54 -16.37 2.92
CA PRO A 145 0.24 -15.45 2.11
C PRO A 145 -0.60 -14.67 1.09
N LEU A 146 -0.35 -13.36 0.97
CA LEU A 146 -0.90 -12.56 -0.11
C LEU A 146 -0.22 -12.94 -1.43
N THR A 147 -1.01 -13.19 -2.47
CA THR A 147 -0.47 -13.53 -3.80
C THR A 147 -0.38 -12.28 -4.66
N ALA A 148 0.82 -11.85 -5.03
CA ALA A 148 1.03 -10.77 -5.99
C ALA A 148 1.13 -11.32 -7.42
N LYS A 149 0.31 -10.81 -8.34
CA LYS A 149 0.37 -11.16 -9.76
C LYS A 149 0.04 -9.96 -10.62
N LYS A 150 0.67 -9.83 -11.79
CA LYS A 150 0.14 -8.96 -12.84
C LYS A 150 -1.24 -9.45 -13.24
N LEU A 151 -2.27 -8.70 -12.89
CA LEU A 151 -3.63 -9.02 -13.29
C LEU A 151 -3.82 -8.47 -14.70
N ILE A 152 -4.15 -9.37 -15.64
CA ILE A 152 -4.52 -8.97 -17.00
C ILE A 152 -5.96 -8.47 -16.90
N LEU A 153 -6.09 -7.18 -16.60
CA LEU A 153 -7.34 -6.47 -16.77
C LEU A 153 -7.57 -6.37 -18.26
N ASP A 154 -8.81 -6.59 -18.70
CA ASP A 154 -9.16 -6.43 -20.11
C ASP A 154 -8.60 -5.08 -20.55
N THR A 155 -7.64 -5.12 -21.48
CA THR A 155 -6.95 -3.94 -22.00
C THR A 155 -7.93 -3.16 -22.85
N TYR A 156 -8.90 -2.55 -22.20
CA TYR A 156 -9.84 -1.66 -22.79
C TYR A 156 -9.70 -0.35 -22.07
N TYR A 157 -9.69 0.70 -22.88
CA TYR A 157 -9.64 2.12 -22.56
C TYR A 157 -10.61 2.56 -21.42
N ASP A 158 -11.49 1.68 -20.95
CA ASP A 158 -12.46 1.89 -19.87
C ASP A 158 -11.86 1.73 -18.46
N GLU A 159 -10.88 0.84 -18.22
CA GLU A 159 -10.31 0.65 -16.88
C GLU A 159 -9.56 1.91 -16.42
N ASP A 160 -8.63 2.41 -17.24
CA ASP A 160 -7.86 3.63 -16.92
C ASP A 160 -8.78 4.84 -16.77
N LYS A 161 -9.80 4.96 -17.61
CA LYS A 161 -10.80 6.03 -17.51
C LYS A 161 -11.66 5.91 -16.26
N ALA A 162 -12.01 4.69 -15.85
CA ALA A 162 -12.77 4.44 -14.64
C ALA A 162 -11.93 4.78 -13.41
N VAL A 163 -10.67 4.36 -13.37
CA VAL A 163 -9.72 4.73 -12.31
C VAL A 163 -9.54 6.24 -12.25
N GLN A 164 -9.30 6.91 -13.38
CA GLN A 164 -9.15 8.36 -13.43
C GLN A 164 -10.42 9.08 -12.97
N PHE A 165 -11.59 8.58 -13.35
CA PHE A 165 -12.86 9.14 -12.92
C PHE A 165 -13.07 8.96 -11.41
N LEU A 166 -12.77 7.78 -10.88
CA LEU A 166 -12.82 7.49 -9.45
C LEU A 166 -11.86 8.41 -8.67
N GLU A 167 -10.62 8.54 -9.13
CA GLU A 167 -9.62 9.43 -8.54
C GLU A 167 -10.13 10.87 -8.50
N ASN A 168 -10.62 11.40 -9.62
CA ASN A 168 -11.16 12.76 -9.68
C ASN A 168 -12.36 12.95 -8.74
N SER A 169 -13.26 11.96 -8.67
CA SER A 169 -14.37 11.97 -7.73
C SER A 169 -13.89 11.99 -6.29
N LEU A 170 -12.87 11.19 -5.94
CA LEU A 170 -12.29 11.21 -4.59
C LEU A 170 -11.65 12.57 -4.29
N VAL A 171 -10.76 13.07 -5.15
CA VAL A 171 -10.09 14.38 -4.97
C VAL A 171 -11.11 15.50 -4.76
N SER A 172 -12.21 15.51 -5.52
CA SER A 172 -13.26 16.52 -5.36
C SER A 172 -14.01 16.45 -4.01
N ASN A 173 -14.09 15.25 -3.42
CA ASN A 173 -14.71 15.01 -2.11
C ASN A 173 -13.75 15.27 -0.93
N TYR A 174 -12.46 15.43 -1.19
CA TYR A 174 -11.41 15.65 -0.19
C TYR A 174 -10.63 16.95 -0.44
N PRO A 175 -11.29 18.12 -0.56
CA PRO A 175 -10.58 19.37 -0.75
C PRO A 175 -9.69 19.62 0.48
N ASN A 176 -8.38 19.72 0.26
CA ASN A 176 -7.35 19.97 1.28
C ASN A 176 -7.02 18.80 2.22
N SER A 177 -7.40 17.55 1.88
CA SER A 177 -6.99 16.37 2.66
C SER A 177 -6.07 15.47 1.84
N GLN A 178 -5.10 14.84 2.51
CA GLN A 178 -4.23 13.86 1.87
C GLN A 178 -4.98 12.54 1.70
N VAL A 179 -5.14 12.12 0.45
CA VAL A 179 -5.69 10.81 0.07
C VAL A 179 -4.82 10.16 -0.98
N TYR A 180 -4.74 8.83 -0.96
CA TYR A 180 -3.91 8.09 -1.90
C TYR A 180 -4.70 6.97 -2.54
N LEU A 181 -4.70 6.90 -3.86
CA LEU A 181 -5.27 5.80 -4.63
C LEU A 181 -4.15 5.09 -5.41
N PHE A 182 -3.87 3.86 -5.03
CA PHE A 182 -2.90 2.99 -5.71
C PHE A 182 -3.63 2.14 -6.74
N SER A 183 -3.22 2.25 -8.00
CA SER A 183 -3.74 1.46 -9.13
C SER A 183 -2.60 0.82 -9.92
N PRO A 184 -2.90 -0.15 -10.81
CA PRO A 184 -1.90 -0.83 -11.61
C PRO A 184 -1.13 0.12 -12.54
N ASN A 185 -1.79 1.23 -12.94
CA ASN A 185 -1.32 2.19 -13.92
C ASN A 185 -1.01 3.57 -13.31
N THR A 186 -1.03 3.71 -11.98
CA THR A 186 -0.71 4.99 -11.32
C THR A 186 0.72 5.39 -11.68
N LYS A 187 0.87 6.41 -12.54
CA LYS A 187 2.07 7.26 -12.54
C LYS A 187 1.99 8.03 -11.23
N MET A 188 2.76 7.59 -10.25
CA MET A 188 2.95 8.26 -8.96
C MET A 188 2.96 9.79 -9.14
N LEU A 189 1.89 10.49 -8.72
CA LEU A 189 1.84 11.95 -8.58
C LEU A 189 2.71 12.36 -7.37
N PHE A 190 4.03 12.24 -7.51
CA PHE A 190 5.01 12.58 -6.47
C PHE A 190 5.99 13.61 -7.02
N ASP A 191 5.48 14.74 -7.53
CA ASP A 191 6.37 15.78 -8.05
C ASP A 191 7.03 16.62 -6.95
N ASP A 192 6.64 16.53 -5.67
CA ASP A 192 7.16 17.45 -4.63
C ASP A 192 7.72 16.84 -3.33
N VAL A 193 7.88 15.52 -3.21
CA VAL A 193 8.55 14.93 -2.03
C VAL A 193 9.90 14.34 -2.43
N LYS A 194 10.98 15.05 -2.06
CA LYS A 194 12.37 14.61 -2.24
C LYS A 194 12.63 13.34 -1.44
N VAL A 195 12.46 12.19 -2.08
CA VAL A 195 12.77 10.87 -1.52
C VAL A 195 14.28 10.72 -1.28
N PHE A 196 14.65 10.43 -0.03
CA PHE A 196 15.93 9.80 0.32
C PHE A 196 15.65 8.32 0.60
N LEU A 197 15.89 7.46 -0.38
CA LEU A 197 15.94 6.01 -0.15
C LEU A 197 17.41 5.60 -0.13
N ASP A 198 17.91 5.31 1.08
CA ASP A 198 19.21 4.66 1.28
C ASP A 198 18.99 3.15 1.30
N PHE A 199 19.01 2.53 0.12
CA PHE A 199 18.75 1.10 -0.04
C PHE A 199 19.88 0.20 0.52
N ASP A 200 21.06 0.75 0.79
CA ASP A 200 22.17 0.02 1.40
C ASP A 200 21.87 -0.31 2.88
N LEU A 201 21.05 0.50 3.57
CA LEU A 201 20.51 0.17 4.90
C LEU A 201 19.42 -0.91 4.84
N LEU A 202 18.72 -1.02 3.71
CA LEU A 202 17.67 -2.03 3.52
C LEU A 202 18.25 -3.39 3.11
N TYR A 203 19.46 -3.46 2.53
CA TYR A 203 20.00 -4.71 1.98
C TYR A 203 21.50 -5.02 2.19
N GLY A 204 22.26 -4.21 2.93
CA GLY A 204 23.65 -4.51 3.30
C GLY A 204 23.77 -5.26 4.63
N LYS A 205 24.46 -6.41 4.62
CA LYS A 205 25.02 -7.06 5.82
C LYS A 205 25.97 -6.06 6.50
N ASP A 206 26.02 -6.08 7.84
CA ASP A 206 27.01 -5.39 8.70
C ASP A 206 26.64 -4.01 9.29
N ALA A 207 25.35 -3.72 9.54
CA ALA A 207 24.99 -2.68 10.51
C ALA A 207 24.98 -3.27 11.93
N HIS A 208 26.15 -3.34 12.58
CA HIS A 208 26.21 -3.51 14.03
C HIS A 208 25.43 -2.35 14.69
N ARG A 209 24.35 -2.67 15.41
CA ARG A 209 23.70 -1.77 16.36
C ARG A 209 24.72 -1.40 17.43
N ASP A 210 25.25 -0.18 17.38
CA ASP A 210 25.94 0.41 18.52
C ASP A 210 24.90 1.16 19.34
N GLU A 211 24.50 0.55 20.45
CA GLU A 211 23.40 0.97 21.32
C GLU A 211 23.71 2.27 22.09
N ASN A 212 24.93 2.82 21.93
CA ASN A 212 25.44 3.95 22.71
C ASN A 212 25.64 5.26 21.93
N LYS A 213 25.13 5.40 20.69
CA LYS A 213 25.25 6.67 19.93
C LYS A 213 23.93 7.45 19.83
N PRO A 214 23.86 8.71 20.31
CA PRO A 214 22.70 9.57 20.12
C PRO A 214 22.49 9.92 18.63
N TRP A 215 21.22 10.06 18.25
CA TRP A 215 20.68 10.31 16.90
C TRP A 215 21.23 11.56 16.16
N GLU A 216 22.08 12.39 16.78
CA GLU A 216 22.48 13.68 16.22
C GLU A 216 23.51 13.60 15.07
N ASP A 217 24.22 12.48 14.91
CA ASP A 217 25.23 12.30 13.86
C ASP A 217 24.67 11.85 12.48
N VAL A 218 23.42 11.36 12.43
CA VAL A 218 22.78 10.92 11.17
C VAL A 218 22.54 12.09 10.21
N LYS A 219 22.37 13.32 10.74
CA LYS A 219 22.12 14.53 9.93
C LYS A 219 23.33 15.00 9.11
N LYS A 220 24.57 14.67 9.50
CA LYS A 220 25.77 15.06 8.74
C LYS A 220 26.16 14.07 7.65
N TRP A 221 25.60 12.87 7.65
CA TRP A 221 25.98 11.78 6.74
C TRP A 221 25.25 11.80 5.37
N SER A 222 24.22 12.64 5.22
CA SER A 222 23.28 12.61 4.07
C SER A 222 23.57 13.60 2.93
N THR A 223 24.60 14.45 3.02
CA THR A 223 24.71 15.63 2.15
C THR A 223 25.54 15.49 0.88
N ASN A 224 26.21 14.35 0.62
CA ASN A 224 27.18 14.23 -0.49
C ASN A 224 27.01 13.04 -1.46
N ARG A 225 25.85 12.37 -1.53
CA ARG A 225 25.67 11.21 -2.45
C ARG A 225 24.95 11.54 -3.76
N LYS A 226 25.38 10.89 -4.86
CA LYS A 226 24.74 11.00 -6.19
C LYS A 226 23.43 10.20 -6.22
N LYS A 227 22.50 10.62 -7.08
CA LYS A 227 21.14 10.03 -7.18
C LYS A 227 20.94 9.22 -8.46
N CYS A 228 20.21 8.11 -8.34
CA CYS A 228 19.73 7.28 -9.43
C CYS A 228 18.78 8.07 -10.32
N LYS A 229 19.02 8.03 -11.64
CA LYS A 229 18.18 8.76 -12.59
C LYS A 229 16.77 8.20 -12.75
N ASN A 230 16.54 6.93 -12.41
CA ASN A 230 15.25 6.26 -12.63
C ASN A 230 14.32 6.29 -11.42
N CYS A 231 14.86 6.21 -10.20
CA CYS A 231 14.05 6.15 -8.98
C CYS A 231 14.44 7.17 -7.90
N GLY A 232 15.46 7.99 -8.15
CA GLY A 232 15.96 8.97 -7.17
C GLY A 232 16.74 8.37 -5.99
N GLY A 233 16.86 7.04 -5.90
CA GLY A 233 17.61 6.35 -4.85
C GLY A 233 19.10 6.68 -4.85
N ILE A 234 19.76 6.51 -3.71
CA ILE A 234 21.19 6.83 -3.58
C ILE A 234 22.03 5.81 -4.36
N ILE A 235 23.06 6.29 -5.06
CA ILE A 235 23.98 5.43 -5.81
C ILE A 235 25.42 5.77 -5.47
N ASP A 236 26.29 4.76 -5.57
CA ASP A 236 27.72 4.98 -5.50
C ASP A 236 28.14 6.01 -6.56
N SER A 237 29.14 6.81 -6.21
CA SER A 237 29.70 7.94 -6.94
C SER A 237 30.00 7.67 -8.43
N ASN A 238 30.20 6.41 -8.83
CA ASN A 238 30.51 6.00 -10.20
C ASN A 238 29.33 5.35 -10.96
N ALA A 239 28.21 5.06 -10.29
CA ALA A 239 27.03 4.48 -10.93
C ALA A 239 26.13 5.56 -11.55
N ARG A 240 25.35 5.20 -12.58
CA ARG A 240 24.27 6.06 -13.15
C ARG A 240 22.86 5.61 -12.75
N ILE A 241 22.71 4.33 -12.40
CA ILE A 241 21.45 3.65 -12.08
C ILE A 241 21.72 2.76 -10.86
N CYS A 242 20.81 2.76 -9.86
CA CYS A 242 20.95 1.95 -8.65
C CYS A 242 20.77 0.46 -8.93
N GLU A 243 21.29 -0.38 -8.04
CA GLU A 243 21.24 -1.84 -8.19
C GLU A 243 19.80 -2.34 -8.26
N PHE A 244 18.87 -1.71 -7.54
CA PHE A 244 17.43 -1.98 -7.65
C PHE A 244 16.89 -1.81 -9.08
N CYS A 245 17.22 -0.70 -9.75
CA CYS A 245 16.79 -0.48 -11.13
C CYS A 245 17.50 -1.45 -12.10
N ARG A 246 18.75 -1.83 -11.84
CA ARG A 246 19.44 -2.86 -12.64
C ARG A 246 18.77 -4.23 -12.50
N THR A 247 18.46 -4.65 -11.28
CA THR A 247 17.82 -5.95 -11.00
C THR A 247 16.41 -6.03 -11.58
N LEU A 248 15.72 -4.90 -11.70
CA LEU A 248 14.40 -4.81 -12.30
C LEU A 248 14.40 -4.46 -13.81
N ASN A 249 15.58 -4.35 -14.45
CA ASN A 249 15.73 -3.89 -15.85
C ASN A 249 14.97 -2.58 -16.15
N LEU A 250 15.03 -1.62 -15.23
CA LEU A 250 14.43 -0.28 -15.35
C LEU A 250 15.45 0.76 -15.84
#